data_AF-A0A1X0S4U2-F1
#
_entry.id   AF-A0A1X0S4U2-F1
#
_cell.length_a   1.000
_cell.length_b   1.000
_cell.length_c   1.000
_cell.angle_alpha   90.00
_cell.angle_beta   90.00
_cell.angle_gamma   90.00
#
_symmetry.space_group_name_H-M   'P 1'
#
loop_
_entity.id
_entity.type
_entity.pdbx_description
1 polymer ?
#
loop_
_entity_poly.entity_id
_entity_poly.type
_entity_poly.pdbx_seq_one_letter_code
_entity_poly.pdbx_strand_id
1 'polypeptide(L)'
;MRLTSLLNQNDIAFARFITNVSYDHTLYGSMTLPGYIHQTKQLNEFISKVYKDDEINNSMTIRNGQYFGERVILATRNDTVGRINEIILDNISGEKVTLLSAD
;
A
#
# COMPACT_ATOMS: atom_id res chain seq x y z
N MET A 1 -12.31 2.80 -4.18
CA MET A 1 -11.01 3.41 -4.54
C MET A 1 -11.29 4.51 -5.56
N ARG A 2 -11.19 5.79 -5.19
CA ARG A 2 -11.33 6.89 -6.16
C ARG A 2 -9.96 7.12 -6.80
N LEU A 3 -9.77 6.63 -8.01
CA LEU A 3 -8.58 6.86 -8.85
C LEU A 3 -8.60 8.28 -9.45
N THR A 4 -8.86 9.30 -8.64
CA THR A 4 -9.21 10.65 -9.14
C THR A 4 -8.04 11.65 -9.12
N SER A 5 -6.79 11.20 -9.11
CA SER A 5 -5.61 12.08 -9.27
C SER A 5 -4.58 11.50 -10.25
N LEU A 6 -5.02 11.02 -11.42
CA LEU A 6 -4.12 10.38 -12.38
C LEU A 6 -3.63 11.36 -13.44
N LEU A 7 -2.44 11.95 -13.20
CA LEU A 7 -1.62 12.58 -14.25
C LEU A 7 -0.60 11.59 -14.87
N ASN A 8 -0.55 10.34 -14.40
CA ASN A 8 0.40 9.34 -14.87
C ASN A 8 -0.27 8.31 -15.80
N GLN A 9 0.30 8.13 -16.99
CA GLN A 9 -0.18 7.23 -18.03
C GLN A 9 -0.22 5.76 -17.58
N ASN A 10 0.68 5.36 -16.68
CA ASN A 10 0.70 4.00 -16.12
C ASN A 10 -0.52 3.71 -15.25
N ASP A 11 -0.95 4.69 -14.45
CA ASP A 11 -2.08 4.51 -13.56
C ASP A 11 -3.40 4.46 -14.35
N ILE A 12 -3.51 5.22 -15.44
CA ILE A 12 -4.65 5.14 -16.37
C ILE A 12 -4.71 3.76 -17.04
N ALA A 13 -3.56 3.25 -17.48
CA ALA A 13 -3.46 1.91 -18.07
C ALA A 13 -3.84 0.82 -17.06
N PHE A 14 -3.36 0.93 -15.82
CA PHE A 14 -3.69 0.00 -14.75
C PHE A 14 -5.17 0.06 -14.37
N ALA A 15 -5.76 1.25 -14.24
CA ALA A 15 -7.19 1.44 -13.97
C ALA A 15 -8.07 0.78 -15.05
N ARG A 16 -7.73 0.96 -16.33
CA ARG A 16 -8.41 0.29 -17.45
C ARG A 16 -8.24 -1.22 -17.39
N PHE A 17 -7.05 -1.70 -17.09
CA PHE A 17 -6.79 -3.13 -16.92
C PHE A 17 -7.67 -3.75 -15.83
N ILE A 18 -7.69 -3.15 -14.62
CA ILE A 18 -8.54 -3.62 -13.51
C ILE A 18 -10.03 -3.54 -13.86
N THR A 19 -10.44 -2.54 -14.62
CA THR A 19 -11.84 -2.42 -15.06
C THR A 19 -12.22 -3.56 -16.02
N ASN A 20 -11.32 -3.93 -16.92
CA ASN A 20 -11.59 -4.93 -17.95
C ASN A 20 -11.39 -6.37 -17.45
N VAL A 21 -10.48 -6.59 -16.49
CA VAL A 21 -10.13 -7.95 -16.04
C VAL A 21 -11.38 -8.71 -15.58
N SER A 22 -12.28 -8.08 -14.83
CA SER A 22 -13.51 -8.70 -14.32
C SER A 22 -14.49 -9.18 -15.38
N TYR A 23 -14.36 -8.70 -16.62
CA TYR A 23 -15.29 -8.98 -17.72
C TYR A 23 -14.63 -9.70 -18.90
N ASP A 24 -13.30 -9.68 -18.99
CA ASP A 24 -12.54 -10.35 -20.02
C ASP A 24 -11.72 -11.51 -19.44
N HIS A 25 -12.29 -12.71 -19.56
CA HIS A 25 -11.69 -13.95 -19.08
C HIS A 25 -10.34 -14.29 -19.73
N THR A 26 -10.00 -13.70 -20.89
CA THR A 26 -8.69 -13.90 -21.51
C THR A 26 -7.56 -13.20 -20.73
N LEU A 27 -7.91 -12.21 -19.91
CA LEU A 27 -7.01 -11.50 -19.01
C LEU A 27 -6.82 -12.23 -17.66
N TYR A 28 -7.57 -13.32 -17.41
CA TYR A 28 -7.39 -14.12 -16.21
C TYR A 28 -6.07 -14.87 -16.26
N GLY A 29 -5.20 -14.61 -15.29
CA GLY A 29 -3.91 -15.28 -15.16
C GLY A 29 -2.86 -14.92 -16.22
N SER A 30 -3.20 -14.08 -17.21
CA SER A 30 -2.25 -13.59 -18.21
C SER A 30 -1.82 -12.15 -17.88
N MET A 31 -0.79 -12.02 -17.05
CA MET A 31 -0.09 -10.76 -16.88
C MET A 31 1.39 -10.97 -17.17
N THR A 32 1.85 -10.47 -18.32
CA THR A 32 3.28 -10.31 -18.57
C THR A 32 3.78 -9.17 -17.69
N LEU A 33 4.35 -9.54 -16.55
CA LEU A 33 5.07 -8.62 -15.71
C LEU A 33 6.36 -8.20 -16.44
N PRO A 34 6.67 -6.90 -16.54
CA PRO A 34 7.97 -6.47 -17.04
C PRO A 34 9.10 -7.17 -16.26
N GLY A 35 10.09 -7.71 -16.97
CA GLY A 35 11.21 -8.46 -16.38
C GLY A 35 12.10 -7.65 -15.44
N TYR A 36 11.81 -6.36 -15.25
CA TYR A 36 12.51 -5.43 -14.37
C TYR A 36 11.69 -5.04 -13.13
N ILE A 37 10.53 -5.67 -12.86
CA ILE A 37 9.80 -5.40 -11.62
C ILE A 37 10.65 -5.86 -10.44
N HIS A 38 11.11 -4.89 -9.65
CA HIS A 38 11.86 -5.16 -8.43
C HIS A 38 10.98 -5.96 -7.47
N GLN A 39 11.41 -7.19 -7.17
CA GLN A 39 10.80 -8.01 -6.13
C GLN A 39 11.56 -7.83 -4.84
N THR A 40 10.86 -7.48 -3.78
CA THR A 40 11.41 -7.47 -2.42
C THR A 40 11.33 -8.88 -1.84
N LYS A 41 12.39 -9.35 -1.20
CA LYS A 41 12.43 -10.69 -0.60
C LYS A 41 12.10 -10.69 0.88
N GLN A 42 12.13 -9.50 1.48
CA GLN A 42 11.87 -9.30 2.90
C GLN A 42 10.74 -8.29 3.09
N LEU A 43 9.90 -8.56 4.08
CA LEU A 43 8.75 -7.70 4.40
C LEU A 43 9.19 -6.28 4.75
N ASN A 44 10.26 -6.13 5.53
CA ASN A 44 10.78 -4.81 5.93
C ASN A 44 11.28 -4.00 4.73
N GLU A 45 11.93 -4.64 3.76
CA GLU A 45 12.37 -4.01 2.51
C GLU A 45 11.16 -3.53 1.68
N PHE A 46 10.09 -4.32 1.66
CA PHE A 46 8.85 -3.94 1.00
C PHE A 46 8.20 -2.72 1.68
N ILE A 47 8.09 -2.77 3.00
CA ILE A 47 7.48 -1.70 3.81
C ILE A 47 8.25 -0.39 3.62
N SER A 48 9.59 -0.39 3.69
CA SER A 48 10.41 0.83 3.54
C SER A 48 10.37 1.42 2.12
N LYS A 49 10.07 0.59 1.11
CA LYS A 49 9.83 1.08 -0.26
C LYS A 49 8.47 1.76 -0.43
N VAL A 50 7.44 1.27 0.26
CA VAL A 50 6.09 1.83 0.19
C VAL A 50 5.98 3.07 1.08
N TYR A 51 6.50 2.98 2.29
CA TYR A 51 6.55 4.06 3.26
C TYR A 51 8.01 4.37 3.55
N LYS A 52 8.52 5.49 3.03
CA LYS A 52 9.92 5.86 3.24
C LYS A 52 10.12 6.34 4.67
N ASP A 53 11.24 5.97 5.28
CA ASP A 53 11.55 6.31 6.67
C ASP A 53 11.54 7.83 6.92
N ASP A 54 12.04 8.64 5.97
CA ASP A 54 12.04 10.10 6.04
C ASP A 54 10.61 10.69 5.99
N GLU A 55 9.70 10.04 5.26
CA GLU A 55 8.32 10.48 5.08
C GLU A 55 7.46 10.06 6.28
N ILE A 56 7.68 8.84 6.81
CA ILE A 56 7.03 8.36 8.03
C ILE A 56 7.44 9.19 9.24
N ASN A 57 8.71 9.60 9.35
CA ASN A 57 9.16 10.39 10.49
C ASN A 57 8.74 11.87 10.43
N ASN A 58 8.13 12.30 9.33
CA ASN A 58 7.66 13.67 9.18
C ASN A 58 6.24 13.85 9.75
N SER A 59 6.15 14.54 10.88
CA SER A 59 4.89 14.83 11.59
C SER A 59 3.82 15.55 10.74
N MET A 60 4.21 16.36 9.75
CA MET A 60 3.25 17.00 8.83
C MET A 60 2.59 15.99 7.88
N THR A 61 3.34 14.97 7.47
CA THR A 61 2.87 13.92 6.54
C THR A 61 1.87 12.98 7.20
N ILE A 62 2.10 12.64 8.47
CA ILE A 62 1.24 11.72 9.25
C ILE A 62 -0.12 12.35 9.57
N ARG A 63 -0.15 13.65 9.93
CA ARG A 63 -1.36 14.32 10.45
C ARG A 63 -2.53 14.36 9.45
N ASN A 64 -2.28 14.22 8.16
CA ASN A 64 -3.34 14.28 7.15
C ASN A 64 -4.01 12.92 6.89
N GLY A 65 -3.47 11.79 7.36
CA GLY A 65 -4.00 10.43 7.12
C GLY A 65 -3.98 9.96 5.65
N GLN A 66 -4.00 10.90 4.70
CA GLN A 66 -3.95 10.72 3.25
C GLN A 66 -2.69 9.98 2.82
N TYR A 67 -1.55 10.20 3.50
CA TYR A 67 -0.30 9.52 3.20
C TYR A 67 -0.43 8.00 3.19
N PHE A 68 -1.07 7.44 4.23
CA PHE A 68 -1.35 6.00 4.32
C PHE A 68 -2.50 5.58 3.40
N GLY A 69 -3.54 6.41 3.28
CA GLY A 69 -4.71 6.12 2.43
C GLY A 69 -4.38 5.97 0.93
N GLU A 70 -3.34 6.64 0.44
CA GLU A 70 -2.88 6.51 -0.95
C GLU A 70 -1.89 5.35 -1.16
N ARG A 71 -1.31 4.81 -0.09
CA ARG A 71 -0.21 3.82 -0.13
C ARG A 71 -0.59 2.55 0.62
N VAL A 72 -1.82 2.08 0.44
CA VAL A 72 -2.32 0.92 1.20
C VAL A 72 -1.59 -0.36 0.79
N ILE A 73 -1.01 -1.07 1.77
CA ILE A 73 -0.52 -2.43 1.58
C ILE A 73 -1.67 -3.40 1.82
N LEU A 74 -1.94 -4.26 0.84
CA LEU A 74 -2.99 -5.27 0.89
C LEU A 74 -2.39 -6.66 1.14
N ALA A 75 -2.99 -7.42 2.04
CA ALA A 75 -2.63 -8.82 2.31
C ALA A 75 -3.90 -9.66 2.46
N THR A 76 -3.79 -10.95 2.14
CA THR A 76 -4.94 -11.89 2.14
C THR A 76 -5.30 -12.40 3.53
N ARG A 77 -4.35 -12.42 4.47
CA ARG A 77 -4.55 -12.92 5.83
C ARG A 77 -4.41 -11.80 6.85
N ASN A 78 -5.31 -11.77 7.83
CA ASN A 78 -5.33 -10.75 8.88
C ASN A 78 -4.09 -10.77 9.79
N ASP A 79 -3.47 -11.92 10.01
CA ASP A 79 -2.21 -12.02 10.76
C ASP A 79 -1.06 -11.29 10.05
N THR A 80 -1.04 -11.36 8.72
CA THR A 80 -0.07 -10.65 7.88
C THR A 80 -0.34 -9.15 7.92
N VAL A 81 -1.61 -8.74 7.87
CA VAL A 81 -2.02 -7.33 8.05
C VAL A 81 -1.59 -6.80 9.43
N GLY A 82 -1.81 -7.58 10.49
CA GLY A 82 -1.39 -7.23 11.85
C GLY A 82 0.10 -6.99 11.94
N ARG A 83 0.91 -7.93 11.43
CA ARG A 83 2.37 -7.82 11.40
C ARG A 83 2.87 -6.60 10.61
N ILE A 84 2.23 -6.30 9.46
CA ILE A 84 2.56 -5.11 8.66
C ILE A 84 2.27 -3.84 9.48
N ASN A 85 1.10 -3.76 10.10
CA ASN A 85 0.70 -2.60 10.89
C ASN A 85 1.62 -2.37 12.10
N GLU A 86 2.02 -3.44 12.79
CA GLU A 86 2.97 -3.38 13.89
C GLU A 86 4.32 -2.78 13.45
N ILE A 87 4.89 -3.28 12.35
CA ILE A 87 6.17 -2.76 11.82
C ILE A 87 6.06 -1.27 11.46
N ILE A 88 4.95 -0.86 10.83
CA ILE A 88 4.73 0.55 10.47
C ILE A 88 4.59 1.41 11.73
N LEU A 89 3.81 0.97 12.70
CA LEU A 89 3.62 1.65 13.98
C LEU A 89 4.92 1.79 14.77
N ASP A 90 5.80 0.78 14.71
CA ASP A 90 7.12 0.81 15.33
C ASP A 90 8.06 1.84 14.70
N ASN A 91 7.89 2.13 13.41
CA ASN A 91 8.71 3.08 12.67
C ASN A 91 8.18 4.54 12.75
N ILE A 92 6.96 4.75 13.25
CA ILE A 92 6.41 6.10 13.43
C ILE A 92 7.00 6.73 14.69
N SER A 93 7.62 7.90 14.53
CA SER A 93 8.05 8.70 15.68
C SER A 93 6.85 9.28 16.44
N GLY A 94 6.83 9.07 17.76
CA GLY A 94 5.78 9.58 18.63
C GLY A 94 5.42 8.61 19.76
N GLU A 95 4.50 9.05 20.61
CA GLU A 95 3.96 8.21 21.67
C GLU A 95 2.89 7.25 21.10
N LYS A 96 3.01 5.97 21.43
CA LYS A 96 1.97 4.97 21.12
C LYS A 96 0.92 5.01 22.21
N VAL A 97 -0.34 5.21 21.80
CA VAL A 97 -1.49 5.17 22.70
C VAL A 97 -2.30 3.91 22.40
N THR A 98 -2.67 3.19 23.44
CA THR A 98 -3.61 2.06 23.33
C THR A 98 -5.01 2.57 23.60
N LEU A 99 -5.92 2.38 22.64
CA LEU A 99 -7.34 2.68 22.79
C LEU A 99 -8.08 1.37 23.02
N LEU A 100 -8.82 1.29 24.12
CA LEU A 100 -9.66 0.14 24.44
C LEU A 100 -11.06 0.36 23.84
N SER A 101 -11.68 -0.69 23.30
CA SER A 101 -13.08 -0.59 22.90
C SER A 101 -13.95 -0.35 24.14
N ALA A 102 -14.89 0.58 24.05
CA ALA A 102 -15.99 0.66 25.00
C ALA A 102 -17.06 -0.37 24.61
N ASP A 103 -17.61 -1.07 25.60
CA ASP A 103 -18.77 -1.97 25.44
C ASP A 103 -20.03 -1.21 25.01
#